data_AF-A0A9D2FNB1-F1
#
_entry.id   AF-A0A9D2FNB1-F1
#
_cell.length_a   1.000
_cell.length_b   1.000
_cell.length_c   1.000
_cell.angle_alpha   90.00
_cell.angle_beta   90.00
_cell.angle_gamma   90.00
#
_symmetry.space_group_name_H-M   'P 1'
#
loop_
_entity.id
_entity.type
_entity.pdbx_description
1 polymer ?
#
loop_
_entity_poly.entity_id
_entity_poly.type
_entity_poly.pdbx_seq_one_letter_code
_entity_poly.pdbx_strand_id
1 'polypeptide(L)'
;MRQEGKKKRKKEEKRESSAEQVMLQEREDSREKAEKGRQKERYYLVDSFRGFALVNMVLYHFLYDVFIIYGKNPGWLESIWTFVWQQGICWSFIGAAGFSWRFGRKNNLKRGLLLNFLGLAITGVTWFFMPEETIFFGILNFMGCAVLLTIPVSHILERIPASAGLAGCMALFYVFYPVSAGFLKAGPFLWQLPEKLYSGALTILGMPGPGFYSSDYFPVLPWIFLFWAGY
;
A
#
# COMPACT_ATOMS: atom_id res chain seq x y z
N MET A 1 3.14 -75.56 -5.36
CA MET A 1 2.01 -74.69 -5.78
C MET A 1 1.62 -73.58 -4.79
N ARG A 2 1.39 -73.81 -3.49
CA ARG A 2 0.93 -72.75 -2.55
C ARG A 2 1.94 -71.60 -2.28
N GLN A 3 3.25 -71.86 -2.38
CA GLN A 3 4.31 -70.87 -2.13
C GLN A 3 4.56 -69.92 -3.32
N GLU A 4 4.41 -70.41 -4.56
CA GLU A 4 4.60 -69.62 -5.77
C GLU A 4 3.49 -68.58 -5.96
N GLY A 5 2.24 -68.92 -5.61
CA GLY A 5 1.12 -67.98 -5.62
C GLY A 5 1.31 -66.79 -4.67
N LYS A 6 1.87 -67.01 -3.46
CA LYS A 6 2.18 -65.94 -2.50
C LYS A 6 3.30 -65.01 -2.98
N LYS A 7 4.30 -65.54 -3.69
CA LYS A 7 5.41 -64.77 -4.27
C LYS A 7 4.93 -63.87 -5.43
N LYS A 8 4.05 -64.38 -6.29
CA LYS A 8 3.41 -63.58 -7.35
C LYS A 8 2.58 -62.44 -6.77
N ARG A 9 1.73 -62.72 -5.78
CA ARG A 9 0.85 -61.71 -5.16
C ARG A 9 1.64 -60.58 -4.48
N LYS A 10 2.71 -60.90 -3.75
CA LYS A 10 3.63 -59.89 -3.18
C LYS A 10 4.35 -59.03 -4.24
N LYS A 11 4.60 -59.59 -5.43
CA LYS A 11 5.26 -58.87 -6.53
C LYS A 11 4.29 -57.91 -7.23
N GLU A 12 3.02 -58.30 -7.34
CA GLU A 12 1.93 -57.43 -7.79
C GLU A 12 1.66 -56.30 -6.80
N GLU A 13 1.47 -56.60 -5.52
CA GLU A 13 1.26 -55.57 -4.47
C GLU A 13 2.43 -54.56 -4.43
N LYS A 14 3.68 -55.02 -4.60
CA LYS A 14 4.84 -54.13 -4.65
C LYS A 14 4.88 -53.28 -5.93
N ARG A 15 4.38 -53.80 -7.06
CA ARG A 15 4.26 -53.04 -8.32
C ARG A 15 3.14 -52.01 -8.23
N GLU A 16 2.00 -52.37 -7.66
CA GLU A 16 0.87 -51.46 -7.44
C GLU A 16 1.25 -50.35 -6.47
N SER A 17 1.89 -50.68 -5.34
CA SER A 17 2.40 -49.69 -4.38
C SER A 17 3.46 -48.76 -5.01
N SER A 18 4.35 -49.30 -5.85
CA SER A 18 5.33 -48.48 -6.58
C SER A 18 4.66 -47.58 -7.63
N ALA A 19 3.62 -48.04 -8.31
CA ALA A 19 2.87 -47.24 -9.28
C ALA A 19 2.05 -46.14 -8.59
N GLU A 20 1.45 -46.44 -7.44
CA GLU A 20 0.68 -45.49 -6.64
C GLU A 20 1.59 -44.37 -6.09
N GLN A 21 2.80 -44.70 -5.61
CA GLN A 21 3.78 -43.69 -5.16
C GLN A 21 4.23 -42.77 -6.29
N VAL A 22 4.47 -43.30 -7.49
CA VAL A 22 4.83 -42.48 -8.66
C VAL A 22 3.69 -41.54 -9.05
N MET A 23 2.45 -42.03 -9.06
CA MET A 23 1.26 -41.23 -9.35
C MET A 23 1.01 -40.12 -8.31
N LEU A 24 1.29 -40.39 -7.03
CA LEU A 24 1.19 -39.39 -5.97
C LEU A 24 2.27 -38.30 -6.12
N GLN A 25 3.52 -38.70 -6.41
CA GLN A 25 4.63 -37.77 -6.65
C GLN A 25 4.33 -36.86 -7.86
N GLU A 26 3.86 -37.41 -8.98
CA GLU A 26 3.50 -36.62 -10.17
C GLU A 26 2.37 -35.62 -9.88
N ARG A 27 1.40 -35.99 -9.05
CA ARG A 27 0.32 -35.08 -8.60
C ARG A 27 0.85 -33.97 -7.70
N GLU A 28 1.77 -34.27 -6.79
CA GLU A 28 2.40 -33.26 -5.92
C GLU A 28 3.27 -32.29 -6.72
N ASP A 29 4.13 -32.80 -7.61
CA ASP A 29 4.96 -31.98 -8.52
C ASP A 29 4.12 -31.09 -9.43
N SER A 30 3.01 -31.62 -9.95
CA SER A 30 2.07 -30.86 -10.79
C SER A 30 1.36 -29.76 -10.00
N ARG A 31 0.97 -30.04 -8.74
CA ARG A 31 0.38 -29.05 -7.84
C ARG A 31 1.39 -27.96 -7.47
N GLU A 32 2.63 -28.34 -7.15
CA GLU A 32 3.68 -27.39 -6.80
C GLU A 32 4.03 -26.48 -7.99
N LYS A 33 4.12 -27.04 -9.21
CA LYS A 33 4.32 -26.26 -10.44
C LYS A 33 3.15 -25.31 -10.71
N ALA A 34 1.90 -25.77 -10.53
CA ALA A 34 0.71 -24.93 -10.70
C ALA A 34 0.65 -23.81 -9.65
N GLU A 35 1.03 -24.09 -8.40
CA GLU A 35 1.07 -23.12 -7.32
C GLU A 35 2.17 -22.06 -7.53
N LYS A 36 3.38 -22.50 -7.93
CA LYS A 36 4.48 -21.61 -8.35
C LYS A 36 4.08 -20.73 -9.55
N GLY A 37 3.40 -21.31 -10.55
CA GLY A 37 2.88 -20.58 -11.71
C GLY A 37 1.89 -19.50 -11.32
N ARG A 38 0.90 -19.85 -10.47
CA ARG A 38 -0.13 -18.92 -9.97
C ARG A 38 0.46 -17.82 -9.10
N GLN A 39 1.47 -18.12 -8.28
CA GLN A 39 2.20 -17.11 -7.51
C GLN A 39 2.90 -16.12 -8.46
N LYS A 40 3.62 -16.62 -9.48
CA LYS A 40 4.34 -15.78 -10.45
C LYS A 40 3.40 -14.86 -11.23
N GLU A 41 2.25 -15.36 -11.65
CA GLU A 41 1.22 -14.58 -12.36
C GLU A 41 0.60 -13.50 -11.45
N ARG A 42 0.33 -13.82 -10.18
CA ARG A 42 -0.13 -12.83 -9.19
C ARG A 42 0.90 -11.73 -8.95
N TYR A 43 2.19 -12.05 -8.88
CA TYR A 43 3.24 -11.03 -8.77
C TYR A 43 3.26 -10.12 -10.00
N TYR A 44 3.16 -10.70 -11.19
CA TYR A 44 3.17 -9.93 -12.43
C TYR A 44 2.02 -8.91 -12.50
N LEU A 45 0.79 -9.31 -12.17
CA LEU A 45 -0.35 -8.39 -12.19
C LEU A 45 -0.21 -7.22 -11.19
N VAL A 46 0.31 -7.50 -9.98
CA VAL A 46 0.54 -6.48 -8.95
C VAL A 46 1.65 -5.53 -9.35
N ASP A 47 2.75 -6.08 -9.89
CA ASP A 47 3.88 -5.30 -10.37
C ASP A 47 3.51 -4.44 -11.58
N SER A 48 2.69 -4.96 -12.51
CA SER A 48 2.16 -4.19 -13.64
C SER A 48 1.25 -3.05 -13.18
N PHE A 49 0.34 -3.29 -12.22
CA PHE A 49 -0.53 -2.24 -11.67
C PHE A 49 0.29 -1.15 -10.97
N ARG A 50 1.29 -1.54 -10.18
CA ARG A 50 2.21 -0.60 -9.52
C ARG A 50 3.05 0.19 -10.53
N GLY A 51 3.52 -0.48 -11.59
CA GLY A 51 4.24 0.17 -12.68
C GLY A 51 3.38 1.20 -13.40
N PHE A 52 2.11 0.87 -13.66
CA PHE A 52 1.16 1.80 -14.26
C PHE A 52 0.89 3.02 -13.36
N ALA A 53 0.66 2.80 -12.05
CA ALA A 53 0.48 3.89 -11.10
C ALA A 53 1.70 4.83 -11.04
N LEU A 54 2.92 4.28 -11.12
CA LEU A 54 4.16 5.05 -11.13
C LEU A 54 4.32 5.86 -12.43
N VAL A 55 4.02 5.28 -13.59
CA VAL A 55 4.02 6.03 -14.87
C VAL A 55 3.02 7.18 -14.82
N ASN A 56 1.83 6.95 -14.28
CA ASN A 56 0.79 7.97 -14.12
C ASN A 56 1.24 9.10 -13.19
N MET A 57 1.90 8.78 -12.08
CA MET A 57 2.51 9.75 -11.16
C MET A 57 3.58 10.60 -11.84
N VAL A 58 4.47 9.99 -12.62
CA VAL A 58 5.51 10.72 -13.36
C VAL A 58 4.89 11.65 -14.40
N LEU A 59 3.85 11.19 -15.10
CA LEU A 59 3.13 12.03 -16.08
C LEU A 59 2.45 13.22 -15.40
N TYR A 60 1.84 13.01 -14.23
CA TYR A 60 1.24 14.08 -13.44
C TYR A 60 2.28 15.13 -13.04
N HIS A 61 3.43 14.71 -12.50
CA HIS A 61 4.51 15.64 -12.14
C HIS A 61 5.12 16.35 -13.34
N PHE A 62 5.27 15.67 -14.48
CA PHE A 62 5.71 16.32 -15.70
C PHE A 62 4.77 17.47 -16.12
N LEU A 63 3.46 17.26 -16.02
CA LEU A 63 2.49 18.32 -16.30
C LEU A 63 2.45 19.39 -15.20
N TYR A 64 2.69 19.03 -13.94
CA TYR A 64 2.89 19.98 -12.85
C TYR A 64 4.05 20.93 -13.16
N ASP A 65 5.21 20.39 -13.56
CA ASP A 65 6.37 21.20 -13.92
C ASP A 65 6.04 22.15 -15.08
N VAL A 66 5.38 21.64 -16.13
CA VAL A 66 5.01 22.44 -17.31
C VAL A 66 4.02 23.55 -16.97
N PHE A 67 2.95 23.26 -16.23
CA PHE A 67 1.85 24.22 -16.02
C PHE A 67 2.05 25.12 -14.80
N ILE A 68 2.65 24.61 -13.73
CA ILE A 68 2.82 25.33 -12.46
C ILE A 68 4.19 25.98 -12.40
N ILE A 69 5.27 25.21 -12.57
CA ILE A 69 6.64 25.74 -12.43
C ILE A 69 7.00 26.65 -13.61
N TYR A 70 6.82 26.17 -14.86
CA TYR A 70 7.14 26.94 -16.06
C TYR A 70 5.99 27.84 -16.51
N GLY A 71 4.75 27.32 -16.50
CA GLY A 71 3.57 28.01 -17.00
C GLY A 71 2.94 29.01 -16.05
N LYS A 72 3.29 28.98 -14.75
CA LYS A 72 2.72 29.83 -13.68
C LYS A 72 1.20 29.94 -13.74
N ASN A 73 0.51 28.86 -14.11
CA ASN A 73 -0.95 28.83 -14.24
C ASN A 73 -1.59 28.11 -13.05
N PRO A 74 -1.94 28.82 -11.96
CA PRO A 74 -2.52 28.20 -10.77
C PRO A 74 -3.88 27.54 -11.04
N GLY A 75 -4.62 27.98 -12.07
CA GLY A 75 -5.93 27.43 -12.43
C GLY A 75 -5.88 25.98 -12.92
N TRP A 76 -4.70 25.47 -13.30
CA TRP A 76 -4.55 24.06 -13.65
C TRP A 76 -4.66 23.16 -12.40
N LEU A 77 -4.03 23.54 -11.28
CA LEU A 77 -4.13 22.81 -10.00
C LEU A 77 -5.52 22.90 -9.37
N GLU A 78 -6.20 24.04 -9.53
CA GLU A 78 -7.55 24.27 -8.96
C GLU A 78 -8.66 23.52 -9.70
N SER A 79 -8.35 22.94 -10.86
CA SER A 79 -9.33 22.18 -11.64
C SER A 79 -9.77 20.91 -10.91
N ILE A 80 -11.08 20.66 -10.87
CA ILE A 80 -11.63 19.42 -10.32
C ILE A 80 -11.03 18.17 -10.99
N TRP A 81 -10.68 18.27 -12.28
CA TRP A 81 -10.13 17.16 -13.05
C TRP A 81 -8.71 16.79 -12.63
N THR A 82 -7.86 17.79 -12.38
CA THR A 82 -6.48 17.56 -11.92
C THR A 82 -6.47 17.08 -10.49
N PHE A 83 -7.34 17.64 -9.63
CA PHE A 83 -7.56 17.13 -8.28
C PHE A 83 -7.97 15.65 -8.28
N VAL A 84 -9.03 15.28 -9.01
CA VAL A 84 -9.49 13.88 -9.06
C VAL A 84 -8.42 12.94 -9.64
N TRP A 85 -7.68 13.40 -10.65
CA TRP A 85 -6.60 12.62 -11.24
C TRP A 85 -5.45 12.37 -10.25
N GLN A 86 -5.01 13.41 -9.54
CA GLN A 86 -4.02 13.30 -8.46
C GLN A 86 -4.51 12.34 -7.38
N GLN A 87 -5.73 12.52 -6.87
CA GLN A 87 -6.31 11.64 -5.85
C GLN A 87 -6.37 10.18 -6.33
N GLY A 88 -6.71 9.94 -7.59
CA GLY A 88 -6.74 8.59 -8.17
C GLY A 88 -5.36 7.93 -8.24
N ILE A 89 -4.31 8.69 -8.56
CA ILE A 89 -2.91 8.22 -8.49
C ILE A 89 -2.56 7.82 -7.06
N CYS A 90 -2.89 8.68 -6.09
CA CYS A 90 -2.57 8.43 -4.68
C CYS A 90 -3.34 7.23 -4.13
N TRP A 91 -4.64 7.10 -4.43
CA TRP A 91 -5.45 5.98 -3.98
C TRP A 91 -4.94 4.65 -4.52
N SER A 92 -4.63 4.60 -5.83
CA SER A 92 -4.09 3.39 -6.46
C SER A 92 -2.73 3.01 -5.89
N PHE A 93 -1.83 3.99 -5.70
CA PHE A 93 -0.49 3.74 -5.18
C PHE A 93 -0.51 3.24 -3.72
N ILE A 94 -1.28 3.89 -2.86
CA ILE A 94 -1.37 3.55 -1.43
C ILE A 94 -2.06 2.18 -1.25
N GLY A 95 -3.16 1.95 -1.97
CA GLY A 95 -3.86 0.66 -1.93
C GLY A 95 -2.99 -0.50 -2.44
N ALA A 96 -2.28 -0.29 -3.55
CA ALA A 96 -1.33 -1.28 -4.08
C ALA A 96 -0.20 -1.58 -3.09
N ALA A 97 0.28 -0.57 -2.37
CA ALA A 97 1.36 -0.74 -1.42
C ALA A 97 0.90 -1.48 -0.14
N GLY A 98 -0.34 -1.23 0.32
CA GLY A 98 -1.00 -2.02 1.37
C GLY A 98 -1.09 -3.50 0.99
N PHE A 99 -1.59 -3.78 -0.21
CA PHE A 99 -1.66 -5.15 -0.75
C PHE A 99 -0.30 -5.82 -0.86
N SER A 100 0.71 -5.05 -1.24
CA SER A 100 2.08 -5.54 -1.39
C SER A 100 2.78 -5.85 -0.06
N TRP A 101 2.26 -5.36 1.07
CA TRP A 101 2.88 -5.53 2.39
C TRP A 101 2.99 -7.00 2.81
N ARG A 102 1.97 -7.82 2.51
CA ARG A 102 1.92 -9.24 2.88
C ARG A 102 3.08 -10.05 2.29
N PHE A 103 3.56 -9.68 1.10
CA PHE A 103 4.67 -10.37 0.44
C PHE A 103 6.05 -9.99 1.01
N GLY A 104 6.14 -8.88 1.76
CA GLY A 104 7.39 -8.29 2.23
C GLY A 104 7.74 -8.51 3.70
N ARG A 105 6.94 -9.26 4.47
CA ARG A 105 6.90 -9.24 5.94
C ARG A 105 8.27 -9.24 6.63
N LYS A 106 9.23 -10.04 6.16
CA LYS A 106 10.59 -10.13 6.74
C LYS A 106 11.43 -8.86 6.62
N ASN A 107 11.25 -8.07 5.54
CA ASN A 107 12.06 -6.89 5.25
C ASN A 107 11.31 -5.57 5.45
N ASN A 108 10.07 -5.60 5.94
CA ASN A 108 9.22 -4.42 6.07
C ASN A 108 9.80 -3.35 7.02
N LEU A 109 10.49 -3.75 8.10
CA LEU A 109 11.16 -2.79 8.99
C LEU A 109 12.25 -1.98 8.26
N LYS A 110 13.15 -2.67 7.55
CA LYS A 110 14.22 -2.03 6.77
C LYS A 110 13.65 -1.15 5.65
N ARG A 111 12.60 -1.62 4.98
CA ARG A 111 11.90 -0.85 3.93
C ARG A 111 11.24 0.41 4.49
N GLY A 112 10.54 0.32 5.62
CA GLY A 112 9.88 1.46 6.26
C GLY A 112 10.86 2.53 6.72
N LEU A 113 12.01 2.12 7.27
CA LEU A 113 13.09 3.04 7.64
C LEU A 113 13.76 3.67 6.41
N LEU A 114 14.04 2.89 5.37
CA LEU A 114 14.62 3.38 4.12
C LEU A 114 13.72 4.42 3.44
N LEU A 115 12.40 4.17 3.39
CA LEU A 115 11.44 5.11 2.79
C LEU A 115 11.38 6.44 3.55
N ASN A 116 11.37 6.39 4.89
CA ASN A 116 11.46 7.61 5.71
C ASN A 116 12.79 8.35 5.50
N PHE A 117 13.90 7.62 5.42
CA PHE A 117 15.20 8.24 5.16
C PHE A 117 15.23 8.93 3.79
N LEU A 118 14.72 8.28 2.75
CA LEU A 118 14.62 8.86 1.41
C LEU A 118 13.69 10.07 1.37
N GLY A 119 12.54 10.01 2.04
CA GLY A 119 11.63 11.15 2.11
C GLY A 119 12.23 12.34 2.88
N LEU A 120 12.95 12.10 3.98
CA LEU A 120 13.71 13.15 4.67
C LEU A 120 14.83 13.74 3.80
N ALA A 121 15.51 12.91 3.01
CA ALA A 121 16.51 13.39 2.06
C ALA A 121 15.88 14.29 0.99
N ILE A 122 14.70 13.93 0.46
CA ILE A 122 13.93 14.78 -0.47
C ILE A 122 13.52 16.09 0.21
N THR A 123 13.05 16.06 1.46
CA THR A 123 12.76 17.27 2.22
C THR A 123 14.00 18.17 2.33
N GLY A 124 15.17 17.61 2.66
CA GLY A 124 16.41 18.39 2.76
C GLY A 124 16.86 18.99 1.43
N VAL A 125 16.76 18.25 0.33
CA VAL A 125 17.11 18.72 -1.02
C VAL A 125 16.15 19.81 -1.48
N THR A 126 14.84 19.59 -1.34
CA THR A 126 13.82 20.57 -1.74
C THR A 126 13.93 21.84 -0.92
N TRP A 127 14.10 21.74 0.39
CA TRP A 127 14.31 22.89 1.27
C TRP A 127 15.54 23.73 0.89
N PHE A 128 16.63 23.09 0.44
CA PHE A 128 17.87 23.79 0.07
C PHE A 128 17.83 24.41 -1.32
N PHE A 129 17.29 23.71 -2.33
CA PHE A 129 17.32 24.16 -3.73
C PHE A 129 16.05 24.88 -4.19
N MET A 130 14.88 24.54 -3.62
CA MET A 130 13.57 25.05 -4.04
C MET A 130 12.66 25.25 -2.81
N PRO A 131 12.93 26.25 -1.96
CA PRO A 131 12.23 26.42 -0.68
C PRO A 131 10.72 26.67 -0.84
N GLU A 132 10.31 27.32 -1.93
CA GLU A 132 8.89 27.52 -2.27
C GLU A 132 8.17 26.21 -2.61
N GLU A 133 8.91 25.17 -2.99
CA GLU A 133 8.40 23.84 -3.34
C GLU A 133 8.86 22.78 -2.32
N THR A 134 9.02 23.19 -1.06
CA THR A 134 9.48 22.28 0.00
C THR A 134 8.47 21.16 0.21
N ILE A 135 8.95 19.91 0.16
CA ILE A 135 8.13 18.72 0.42
C ILE A 135 8.36 18.29 1.86
N PHE A 136 7.48 18.71 2.76
CA PHE A 136 7.45 18.26 4.14
C PHE A 136 6.41 17.14 4.32
N PHE A 137 6.89 15.96 4.73
CA PHE A 137 6.05 14.79 5.00
C PHE A 137 5.19 14.36 3.79
N GLY A 138 5.84 14.15 2.65
CA GLY A 138 5.20 13.63 1.43
C GLY A 138 4.97 12.12 1.44
N ILE A 139 4.60 11.57 0.28
CA ILE A 139 4.11 10.18 0.15
C ILE A 139 5.13 9.11 0.61
N LEU A 140 6.45 9.35 0.45
CA LEU A 140 7.47 8.40 0.91
C LEU A 140 7.54 8.29 2.43
N ASN A 141 7.45 9.43 3.14
CA ASN A 141 7.44 9.46 4.60
C ASN A 141 6.17 8.77 5.12
N PHE A 142 5.02 9.09 4.53
CA PHE A 142 3.77 8.37 4.79
C PHE A 142 3.93 6.87 4.62
N MET A 143 4.42 6.42 3.46
CA MET A 143 4.59 5.01 3.14
C MET A 143 5.51 4.31 4.14
N GLY A 144 6.60 4.97 4.54
CA GLY A 144 7.50 4.48 5.58
C GLY A 144 6.77 4.32 6.92
N CYS A 145 6.07 5.35 7.38
CA CYS A 145 5.27 5.32 8.61
C CYS A 145 4.17 4.25 8.55
N ALA A 146 3.44 4.12 7.44
CA ALA A 146 2.38 3.15 7.27
C ALA A 146 2.89 1.72 7.40
N VAL A 147 4.03 1.41 6.75
CA VAL A 147 4.68 0.10 6.90
C VAL A 147 5.09 -0.16 8.34
N LEU A 148 5.72 0.82 9.01
CA LEU A 148 6.20 0.68 10.40
C LEU A 148 5.06 0.52 11.40
N LEU A 149 3.98 1.32 11.27
CA LEU A 149 2.78 1.23 12.10
C LEU A 149 2.05 -0.10 11.89
N THR A 150 2.06 -0.63 10.67
CA THR A 150 1.40 -1.90 10.36
C THR A 150 2.13 -3.09 10.99
N ILE A 151 3.42 -3.02 11.33
CA ILE A 151 4.16 -4.13 11.97
C ILE A 151 3.49 -4.57 13.29
N PRO A 152 3.34 -3.71 14.32
CA PRO A 152 2.69 -4.12 15.57
C PRO A 152 1.18 -4.34 15.42
N VAL A 153 0.51 -3.58 14.54
CA VAL A 153 -0.95 -3.61 14.38
C VAL A 153 -1.39 -4.81 13.53
N SER A 154 -0.50 -5.40 12.73
CA SER A 154 -0.78 -6.56 11.87
C SER A 154 -1.44 -7.73 12.61
N HIS A 155 -1.01 -7.99 13.86
CA HIS A 155 -1.57 -9.07 14.67
C HIS A 155 -3.04 -8.84 15.05
N ILE A 156 -3.46 -7.58 15.13
CA ILE A 156 -4.86 -7.20 15.39
C ILE A 156 -5.66 -7.27 14.08
N LEU A 157 -5.12 -6.71 12.98
CA LEU A 157 -5.80 -6.70 11.68
C LEU A 157 -6.07 -8.12 11.16
N GLU A 158 -5.17 -9.07 11.41
CA GLU A 158 -5.34 -10.47 10.99
C GLU A 158 -6.52 -11.19 11.66
N ARG A 159 -7.01 -10.68 12.79
CA ARG A 159 -8.17 -11.26 13.49
C ARG A 159 -9.51 -10.81 12.90
N ILE A 160 -9.50 -9.77 12.08
CA ILE A 160 -10.71 -9.17 11.50
C ILE A 160 -10.97 -9.82 10.13
N PRO A 161 -12.21 -10.23 9.81
CA PRO A 161 -12.51 -10.76 8.49
C PRO A 161 -12.28 -9.68 7.42
N ALA A 162 -11.73 -10.07 6.27
CA ALA A 162 -11.26 -9.14 5.24
C ALA A 162 -12.34 -8.14 4.77
N SER A 163 -13.59 -8.58 4.64
CA SER A 163 -14.71 -7.71 4.25
C SER A 163 -15.04 -6.65 5.31
N ALA A 164 -15.01 -7.01 6.59
CA ALA A 164 -15.25 -6.07 7.69
C ALA A 164 -14.07 -5.10 7.86
N GLY A 165 -12.84 -5.60 7.71
CA GLY A 165 -11.64 -4.77 7.73
C GLY A 165 -11.65 -3.72 6.61
N LEU A 166 -11.96 -4.15 5.38
CA LEU A 166 -12.11 -3.27 4.23
C LEU A 166 -13.20 -2.22 4.46
N ALA A 167 -14.42 -2.64 4.83
CA ALA A 167 -15.53 -1.73 5.06
C ALA A 167 -15.24 -0.73 6.19
N GLY A 168 -14.65 -1.19 7.30
CA GLY A 168 -14.26 -0.36 8.43
C GLY A 168 -13.18 0.66 8.05
N CYS A 169 -12.16 0.24 7.31
CA CYS A 169 -11.11 1.14 6.82
C CYS A 169 -11.65 2.18 5.85
N MET A 170 -12.52 1.80 4.91
CA MET A 170 -13.14 2.75 3.99
C MET A 170 -14.06 3.75 4.71
N ALA A 171 -14.80 3.30 5.71
CA ALA A 171 -15.62 4.18 6.55
C ALA A 171 -14.75 5.17 7.35
N LEU A 172 -13.67 4.69 7.99
CA LEU A 172 -12.73 5.55 8.71
C LEU A 172 -12.01 6.53 7.77
N PHE A 173 -11.61 6.10 6.59
CA PHE A 173 -11.03 6.97 5.57
C PHE A 173 -12.00 8.11 5.21
N TYR A 174 -13.28 7.81 4.99
CA TYR A 174 -14.30 8.81 4.70
C TYR A 174 -14.51 9.79 5.87
N VAL A 175 -14.55 9.29 7.11
CA VAL A 175 -14.74 10.11 8.32
C VAL A 175 -13.56 11.06 8.54
N PHE A 176 -12.34 10.58 8.37
CA PHE A 176 -11.12 11.34 8.61
C PHE A 176 -10.63 12.10 7.38
N TYR A 177 -11.31 12.01 6.23
CA TYR A 177 -10.89 12.69 5.00
C TYR A 177 -10.62 14.19 5.19
N PRO A 178 -11.47 14.97 5.90
CA PRO A 178 -11.23 16.38 6.14
C PRO A 178 -10.43 16.69 7.41
N VAL A 179 -9.73 15.72 8.01
CA VAL A 179 -9.02 15.91 9.29
C VAL A 179 -7.97 17.02 9.20
N SER A 180 -7.26 17.14 8.08
CA SER A 180 -6.28 18.22 7.88
C SER A 180 -6.90 19.59 7.76
N ALA A 181 -8.20 19.68 7.45
CA ALA A 181 -8.96 20.92 7.40
C ALA A 181 -9.60 21.31 8.74
N GLY A 182 -9.45 20.51 9.81
CA GLY A 182 -10.09 20.82 11.09
C GLY A 182 -11.33 20.00 11.43
N PHE A 183 -11.73 19.05 10.57
CA PHE A 183 -13.05 18.44 10.66
C PHE A 183 -13.04 16.91 10.60
N LEU A 184 -14.04 16.30 11.24
CA LEU A 184 -14.44 14.91 10.99
C LEU A 184 -15.79 14.90 10.28
N LYS A 185 -15.96 13.95 9.37
CA LYS A 185 -17.20 13.78 8.60
C LYS A 185 -18.03 12.65 9.16
N ALA A 186 -19.28 12.92 9.53
CA ALA A 186 -20.24 11.93 9.99
C ALA A 186 -21.54 12.08 9.20
N GLY A 187 -21.65 11.36 8.07
CA GLY A 187 -22.77 11.54 7.13
C GLY A 187 -22.79 12.95 6.54
N PRO A 188 -23.88 13.73 6.67
CA PRO A 188 -23.95 15.13 6.24
C PRO A 188 -23.31 16.11 7.24
N PHE A 189 -22.96 15.66 8.44
CA PHE A 189 -22.44 16.52 9.50
C PHE A 189 -20.92 16.63 9.43
N LEU A 190 -20.41 17.84 9.69
CA LEU A 190 -19.00 18.12 9.90
C LEU A 190 -18.79 18.51 11.36
N TRP A 191 -17.92 17.77 12.05
CA TRP A 191 -17.59 18.01 13.45
C TRP A 191 -16.23 18.67 13.53
N GLN A 192 -16.17 19.86 14.13
CA GLN A 192 -14.94 20.61 14.28
C GLN A 192 -14.09 20.01 15.41
N LEU A 193 -12.81 19.81 15.12
CA LEU A 193 -11.81 19.37 16.09
C LEU A 193 -11.27 20.57 16.89
N PRO A 194 -10.82 20.37 18.15
CA PRO A 194 -10.22 21.44 18.95
C PRO A 194 -8.99 22.05 18.28
N GLU A 195 -8.94 23.38 18.19
CA GLU A 195 -7.83 24.13 17.56
C GLU A 195 -6.46 23.83 18.18
N LYS A 196 -6.41 23.47 19.47
CA LYS A 196 -5.17 23.09 20.18
C LYS A 196 -4.44 21.92 19.52
N LEU A 197 -5.16 21.04 18.82
CA LEU A 197 -4.58 19.92 18.08
C LEU A 197 -3.78 20.38 16.85
N TYR A 198 -4.14 21.54 16.30
CA TYR A 198 -3.52 22.19 15.15
C TYR A 198 -2.43 23.17 15.62
N SER A 199 -1.67 22.81 16.64
CA SER A 199 -0.53 23.59 17.15
C SER A 199 0.78 23.31 16.38
N GLY A 200 0.76 22.34 15.46
CA GLY A 200 1.94 21.90 14.69
C GLY A 200 2.61 20.63 15.20
N ALA A 201 2.44 20.27 16.48
CA ALA A 201 3.01 19.05 17.05
C ALA A 201 2.47 17.77 16.39
N LEU A 202 1.25 17.82 15.85
CA LEU A 202 0.55 16.70 15.22
C LEU A 202 0.53 16.78 13.69
N THR A 203 1.44 17.55 13.08
CA THR A 203 1.56 17.70 11.62
C THR A 203 1.77 16.35 10.94
N ILE A 204 2.59 15.46 11.49
CA ILE A 204 2.80 14.11 10.94
C ILE A 204 1.50 13.29 10.96
N LEU A 205 0.67 13.48 12.00
CA LEU A 205 -0.56 12.73 12.17
C LEU A 205 -1.68 13.20 11.24
N GLY A 206 -1.64 14.47 10.78
CA GLY A 206 -2.66 15.08 9.92
C GLY A 206 -3.31 16.32 10.46
N MET A 207 -2.79 16.89 11.56
CA MET A 207 -3.28 18.13 12.17
C MET A 207 -2.16 19.19 12.11
N PRO A 208 -1.97 19.81 10.94
CA PRO A 208 -0.89 20.78 10.73
C PRO A 208 -1.12 22.07 11.53
N GLY A 209 -0.03 22.76 11.85
CA GLY A 209 -0.06 24.05 12.55
C GLY A 209 -0.46 25.22 11.64
N PRO A 210 -0.73 26.42 12.21
CA PRO A 210 -1.02 27.61 11.41
C PRO A 210 0.19 28.00 10.56
N GLY A 211 -0.04 28.31 9.28
CA GLY A 211 1.04 28.68 8.35
C GLY A 211 1.86 27.50 7.83
N PHE A 212 1.46 26.26 8.10
CA PHE A 212 2.07 25.08 7.50
C PHE A 212 1.81 25.04 5.98
N TYR A 213 2.86 24.78 5.22
CA TYR A 213 2.81 24.58 3.78
C TYR A 213 3.75 23.46 3.38
N SER A 214 3.33 22.65 2.40
CA SER A 214 4.13 21.64 1.73
C SER A 214 3.52 21.39 0.36
N SER A 215 4.35 21.33 -0.68
CA SER A 215 3.87 21.02 -2.05
C SER A 215 3.34 19.60 -2.17
N ASP A 216 3.82 18.69 -1.32
CA ASP A 216 3.30 17.34 -1.21
C ASP A 216 3.14 16.94 0.26
N TYR A 217 1.89 16.84 0.72
CA TYR A 217 1.57 16.56 2.12
C TYR A 217 0.67 15.32 2.23
N PHE A 218 1.25 14.24 2.73
CA PHE A 218 0.57 12.96 2.99
C PHE A 218 0.64 12.63 4.48
N PRO A 219 -0.27 13.15 5.30
CA PRO A 219 -0.30 12.80 6.72
C PRO A 219 -0.65 11.33 6.98
N VAL A 220 -0.42 10.86 8.20
CA VAL A 220 -0.84 9.49 8.58
C VAL A 220 -2.36 9.33 8.50
N LEU A 221 -3.14 10.27 9.05
CA LEU A 221 -4.60 10.30 8.89
C LEU A 221 -4.97 11.20 7.71
N PRO A 222 -5.89 10.78 6.82
CA PRO A 222 -6.67 9.54 6.82
C PRO A 222 -5.96 8.36 6.11
N TRP A 223 -4.85 8.62 5.42
CA TRP A 223 -4.27 7.75 4.39
C TRP A 223 -3.88 6.34 4.90
N ILE A 224 -3.58 6.21 6.19
CA ILE A 224 -3.30 4.91 6.83
C ILE A 224 -4.47 3.93 6.70
N PHE A 225 -5.71 4.42 6.73
CA PHE A 225 -6.89 3.58 6.56
C PHE A 225 -6.97 3.03 5.14
N LEU A 226 -6.59 3.81 4.13
CA LEU A 226 -6.54 3.33 2.76
C LEU A 226 -5.42 2.31 2.54
N PHE A 227 -4.28 2.49 3.21
CA PHE A 227 -3.22 1.49 3.24
C PHE A 227 -3.71 0.17 3.86
N TRP A 228 -4.40 0.24 5.00
CA TRP A 228 -4.97 -0.94 5.66
C TRP A 228 -6.15 -1.57 4.92
N ALA A 229 -6.89 -0.80 4.12
CA ALA A 229 -7.91 -1.34 3.21
C ALA A 229 -7.29 -2.29 2.16
N GLY A 230 -6.02 -2.06 1.78
CA GLY A 230 -5.29 -2.95 0.88
C GLY A 230 -4.60 -4.14 1.55
N TYR A 231 -4.38 -4.11 2.87
CA TYR A 231 -3.62 -5.10 3.66
C TYR A 231 -4.29 -6.48 3.74
#